data_AF-A0A835RS35-F1
#
_entry.id   AF-A0A835RS35-F1
#
_cell.length_a   1.000
_cell.length_b   1.000
_cell.length_c   1.000
_cell.angle_alpha   90.00
_cell.angle_beta   90.00
_cell.angle_gamma   90.00
#
_symmetry.space_group_name_H-M   'P 1'
#
loop_
_entity.id
_entity.type
_entity.pdbx_description
1 polymer ?
#
loop_
_entity_poly.entity_id
_entity_poly.type
_entity_poly.pdbx_seq_one_letter_code
_entity_poly.pdbx_strand_id
1 'polypeptide(L)'
;MNQILDFFYQRKSWPSTPSVHDLCMKLHHRLHNYLQIGLKCFVKNDEKFDTSKSLMLGEKDPFITWETDLQRQMQAWSDNSHWVDQPPEIMVTVPKGSLCNLTIKSKVGLPPDAVFNILVDPGNKRVFKNIKAVLSRKVLVDEGPRQLVEVEQSAIWRFLWWSGTILVHVLVDQDRRDHTVKFKQGKSGFMERFEGTWRVEPLFIDEELCSSHKPKSWTEYESCSRGKGRVGSIVSLEQLIQPAFLPPPPISWYLRGITARTTEILMQDLLAEAQRIRTLDNGADTKQNQRIQVDSDKKEDFPANDIKRRWRLRKIRRIR
;
A
#
# COMPACT_ATOMS: atom_id res chain seq x y z
N MET A 1 -42.52 -56.30 19.95
CA MET A 1 -42.10 -56.26 21.36
C MET A 1 -40.58 -56.21 21.35
N ASN A 2 -40.03 -55.02 21.67
CA ASN A 2 -38.65 -54.68 22.07
C ASN A 2 -37.47 -55.09 21.14
N GLN A 3 -36.77 -54.17 20.47
CA GLN A 3 -35.87 -53.08 20.92
C GLN A 3 -34.36 -53.46 20.81
N ILE A 4 -33.65 -52.69 19.97
CA ILE A 4 -32.38 -51.99 20.25
C ILE A 4 -31.08 -52.81 20.40
N LEU A 5 -30.21 -52.74 19.36
CA LEU A 5 -28.78 -52.31 19.37
C LEU A 5 -28.06 -52.85 18.12
N ASP A 6 -27.58 -51.94 17.26
CA ASP A 6 -26.30 -52.00 16.52
C ASP A 6 -26.37 -51.17 15.24
N PHE A 7 -25.93 -49.90 15.35
CA PHE A 7 -25.70 -49.04 14.18
C PHE A 7 -24.49 -48.14 14.39
N PHE A 8 -23.30 -48.73 14.56
CA PHE A 8 -22.03 -48.02 14.37
C PHE A 8 -20.92 -48.98 13.95
N TYR A 9 -20.72 -49.19 12.65
CA TYR A 9 -19.38 -49.46 12.09
C TYR A 9 -19.34 -49.24 10.57
N GLN A 10 -18.87 -48.06 10.14
CA GLN A 10 -18.25 -47.94 8.81
C GLN A 10 -17.15 -46.87 8.86
N ARG A 11 -15.91 -47.35 8.86
CA ARG A 11 -14.66 -46.59 8.71
C ARG A 11 -14.71 -45.78 7.41
N LYS A 12 -14.59 -44.45 7.52
CA LYS A 12 -14.19 -43.56 6.42
C LYS A 12 -12.66 -43.55 6.31
N SER A 13 -12.15 -43.83 5.12
CA SER A 13 -10.78 -43.59 4.71
C SER A 13 -10.48 -42.08 4.67
N TRP A 14 -9.34 -41.67 5.23
CA TRP A 14 -8.79 -40.32 5.10
C TRP A 14 -8.20 -40.11 3.69
N PRO A 15 -8.38 -38.94 3.06
CA PRO A 15 -7.49 -38.50 1.98
C PRO A 15 -6.18 -37.97 2.56
N SER A 16 -5.10 -38.30 1.87
CA SER A 16 -3.72 -37.89 2.14
C SER A 16 -3.58 -36.37 2.25
N THR A 17 -2.80 -35.94 3.23
CA THR A 17 -2.34 -34.56 3.42
C THR A 17 -1.59 -34.05 2.19
N PRO A 18 -1.83 -32.82 1.71
CA PRO A 18 -1.00 -32.24 0.67
C PRO A 18 0.40 -31.99 1.21
N SER A 19 1.41 -32.43 0.49
CA SER A 19 2.82 -32.28 0.90
C SER A 19 3.21 -30.80 0.96
N VAL A 20 4.18 -30.47 1.83
CA VAL A 20 4.77 -29.12 1.99
C VAL A 20 5.22 -28.53 0.64
N HIS A 21 5.59 -29.40 -0.32
CA HIS A 21 5.94 -29.02 -1.68
C HIS A 21 4.76 -28.39 -2.46
N ASP A 22 3.53 -28.89 -2.29
CA ASP A 22 2.33 -28.34 -2.94
C ASP A 22 1.92 -26.97 -2.40
N LEU A 23 2.25 -26.70 -1.13
CA LEU A 23 2.02 -25.40 -0.49
C LEU A 23 3.02 -24.35 -1.02
N CYS A 24 4.30 -24.72 -1.11
CA CYS A 24 5.35 -23.88 -1.71
C CYS A 24 5.07 -23.56 -3.18
N MET A 25 4.59 -24.52 -3.98
CA MET A 25 4.30 -24.28 -5.40
C MET A 25 3.09 -23.36 -5.62
N LYS A 26 2.09 -23.39 -4.72
CA LYS A 26 0.94 -22.45 -4.78
C LYS A 26 1.31 -21.03 -4.35
N LEU A 27 2.22 -20.89 -3.38
CA LEU A 27 2.81 -19.61 -2.97
C LEU A 27 3.63 -19.00 -4.12
N HIS A 28 4.46 -19.82 -4.77
CA HIS A 28 5.25 -19.44 -5.94
C HIS A 28 4.34 -18.92 -7.06
N HIS A 29 3.30 -19.63 -7.46
CA HIS A 29 2.45 -19.24 -8.59
C HIS A 29 1.61 -17.96 -8.36
N ARG A 30 1.29 -17.59 -7.11
CA ARG A 30 0.47 -16.40 -6.81
C ARG A 30 1.29 -15.14 -6.58
N LEU A 31 2.46 -15.24 -5.94
CA LEU A 31 3.44 -14.16 -5.94
C LEU A 31 3.95 -13.90 -7.35
N HIS A 32 4.12 -14.95 -8.16
CA HIS A 32 4.41 -14.83 -9.59
C HIS A 32 3.35 -14.02 -10.35
N ASN A 33 2.08 -13.96 -9.93
CA ASN A 33 1.07 -13.10 -10.57
C ASN A 33 1.17 -11.63 -10.14
N TYR A 34 1.49 -11.34 -8.88
CA TYR A 34 1.76 -9.97 -8.43
C TYR A 34 3.06 -9.42 -9.06
N LEU A 35 4.07 -10.27 -9.21
CA LEU A 35 5.34 -9.96 -9.89
C LEU A 35 5.19 -9.95 -11.42
N GLN A 36 4.34 -10.82 -12.01
CA GLN A 36 4.10 -10.82 -13.47
C GLN A 36 3.28 -9.64 -13.96
N ILE A 37 2.45 -9.02 -13.12
CA ILE A 37 1.80 -7.76 -13.52
C ILE A 37 2.86 -6.66 -13.71
N GLY A 38 3.94 -6.69 -12.91
CA GLY A 38 5.15 -5.92 -13.16
C GLY A 38 5.87 -6.35 -14.44
N LEU A 39 6.19 -7.64 -14.59
CA LEU A 39 6.96 -8.17 -15.73
C LEU A 39 6.23 -8.10 -17.08
N LYS A 40 4.90 -8.18 -17.14
CA LYS A 40 4.14 -8.06 -18.41
C LYS A 40 4.26 -6.68 -19.05
N CYS A 41 4.62 -5.65 -18.29
CA CYS A 41 5.01 -4.35 -18.84
C CYS A 41 6.43 -4.35 -19.41
N PHE A 42 7.30 -5.30 -19.04
CA PHE A 42 8.69 -5.39 -19.47
C PHE A 42 8.92 -6.27 -20.70
N VAL A 43 8.11 -7.32 -20.94
CA VAL A 43 8.34 -8.30 -22.02
C VAL A 43 8.00 -7.78 -23.43
N LYS A 44 7.66 -6.49 -23.58
CA LYS A 44 7.32 -5.91 -24.88
C LYS A 44 8.46 -5.08 -25.47
N ASN A 45 9.66 -5.64 -25.54
CA ASN A 45 10.77 -5.17 -26.38
C ASN A 45 11.68 -6.37 -26.68
N ASP A 46 11.41 -7.06 -27.78
CA ASP A 46 12.31 -8.08 -28.32
C ASP A 46 13.45 -7.37 -29.08
N GLU A 47 14.69 -7.55 -28.62
CA GLU A 47 15.84 -7.64 -29.52
C GLU A 47 16.92 -8.57 -28.94
N LYS A 48 17.36 -9.52 -29.78
CA LYS A 48 18.25 -10.65 -29.50
C LYS A 48 19.56 -10.22 -28.82
N PHE A 49 19.98 -10.94 -27.79
CA PHE A 49 21.40 -10.96 -27.38
C PHE A 49 21.92 -12.40 -27.27
N ASP A 50 23.01 -12.63 -27.99
CA ASP A 50 23.64 -13.94 -28.21
C ASP A 50 24.23 -14.54 -26.94
N THR A 51 24.03 -15.85 -26.82
CA THR A 51 24.57 -16.68 -25.75
C THR A 51 26.04 -16.96 -26.03
N SER A 52 26.96 -16.26 -25.33
CA SER A 52 28.32 -16.75 -25.01
C SER A 52 29.12 -15.70 -24.23
N LYS A 53 29.19 -15.81 -22.90
CA LYS A 53 30.47 -15.85 -22.16
C LYS A 53 30.27 -16.09 -20.66
N SER A 54 30.74 -17.27 -20.31
CA SER A 54 31.06 -17.88 -19.04
C SER A 54 31.81 -17.00 -18.00
N LEU A 55 31.46 -17.24 -16.73
CA LEU A 55 32.27 -17.24 -15.50
C LEU A 55 33.04 -15.96 -15.14
N MET A 56 32.44 -15.14 -14.28
CA MET A 56 33.15 -14.35 -13.25
C MET A 56 32.33 -14.32 -11.96
N LEU A 57 33.04 -14.33 -10.83
CA LEU A 57 32.58 -14.30 -9.44
C LEU A 57 31.35 -13.37 -9.26
N GLY A 58 30.18 -13.97 -9.04
CA GLY A 58 28.90 -13.28 -9.17
C GLY A 58 28.66 -12.27 -8.06
N GLU A 59 28.77 -10.98 -8.39
CA GLU A 59 27.92 -9.97 -7.78
C GLU A 59 26.48 -10.43 -7.98
N LYS A 60 25.81 -10.84 -6.89
CA LYS A 60 24.39 -11.15 -6.95
C LYS A 60 23.68 -9.89 -7.41
N ASP A 61 22.90 -10.03 -8.47
CA ASP A 61 22.08 -8.95 -9.00
C ASP A 61 21.27 -8.31 -7.83
N PRO A 62 21.39 -6.98 -7.58
CA PRO A 62 20.63 -6.28 -6.55
C PRO A 62 19.14 -6.60 -6.57
N PHE A 63 18.56 -6.85 -7.75
CA PHE A 63 17.17 -7.26 -7.89
C PHE A 63 16.84 -8.59 -7.18
N ILE A 64 17.73 -9.58 -7.28
CA ILE A 64 17.55 -10.90 -6.67
C ILE A 64 17.62 -10.79 -5.14
N THR A 65 18.44 -9.86 -4.63
CA THR A 65 18.58 -9.64 -3.18
C THR A 65 17.29 -9.09 -2.55
N TRP A 66 16.68 -8.05 -3.13
CA TRP A 66 15.45 -7.45 -2.59
C TRP A 66 14.24 -8.38 -2.66
N GLU A 67 14.11 -9.15 -3.74
CA GLU A 67 13.01 -10.11 -3.87
C GLU A 67 13.10 -11.21 -2.81
N THR A 68 14.31 -11.70 -2.55
CA THR A 68 14.56 -12.71 -1.50
C THR A 68 14.24 -12.14 -0.11
N ASP A 69 14.66 -10.90 0.17
CA ASP A 69 14.38 -10.23 1.44
C ASP A 69 12.89 -9.96 1.64
N LEU A 70 12.20 -9.51 0.58
CA LEU A 70 10.75 -9.31 0.59
C LEU A 70 10.01 -10.61 0.88
N GLN A 71 10.33 -11.70 0.18
CA GLN A 71 9.69 -13.00 0.39
C GLN A 71 9.84 -13.49 1.83
N ARG A 72 11.06 -13.39 2.37
CA ARG A 72 11.32 -13.73 3.77
C ARG A 72 10.52 -12.88 4.75
N GLN A 73 10.45 -11.56 4.53
CA GLN A 73 9.66 -10.67 5.38
C GLN A 73 8.15 -10.94 5.26
N MET A 74 7.65 -11.23 4.06
CA MET A 74 6.27 -11.64 3.86
C MET A 74 5.96 -12.95 4.59
N GLN A 75 6.89 -13.91 4.62
CA GLN A 75 6.73 -15.14 5.40
C GLN A 75 6.66 -14.85 6.91
N ALA A 76 7.53 -14.00 7.44
CA ALA A 76 7.49 -13.59 8.85
C ALA A 76 6.14 -12.93 9.22
N TRP A 77 5.57 -12.14 8.31
CA TRP A 77 4.24 -11.56 8.46
C TRP A 77 3.10 -12.56 8.34
N SER A 78 3.26 -13.62 7.54
CA SER A 78 2.30 -14.73 7.47
C SER A 78 2.32 -15.55 8.75
N ASP A 79 3.50 -15.84 9.30
CA ASP A 79 3.67 -16.62 10.53
C ASP A 79 3.05 -15.91 11.74
N ASN A 80 3.12 -14.57 11.77
CA ASN A 80 2.45 -13.74 12.76
C ASN A 80 1.86 -12.47 12.11
N SER A 81 0.58 -12.55 11.73
CA SER A 81 -0.13 -11.45 11.08
C SER A 81 -0.68 -10.40 12.07
N HIS A 82 -0.46 -10.57 13.37
CA HIS A 82 -1.02 -9.67 14.39
C HIS A 82 -0.40 -8.27 14.28
N TRP A 83 -1.25 -7.29 14.04
CA TRP A 83 -0.89 -5.88 13.97
C TRP A 83 -2.13 -5.01 14.17
N VAL A 84 -1.96 -3.91 14.89
CA VAL A 84 -3.03 -2.96 15.19
C VAL A 84 -2.72 -1.64 14.49
N ASP A 85 -3.55 -1.29 13.51
CA ASP A 85 -3.38 -0.05 12.76
C ASP A 85 -3.66 1.17 13.64
N GLN A 86 -2.77 2.14 13.57
CA GLN A 86 -2.86 3.40 14.30
C GLN A 86 -3.39 4.51 13.38
N PRO A 87 -4.18 5.45 13.90
CA PRO A 87 -4.63 6.57 13.09
C PRO A 87 -3.43 7.39 12.60
N PRO A 88 -3.45 7.90 11.36
CA PRO A 88 -2.34 8.68 10.83
C PRO A 88 -2.19 10.02 11.55
N GLU A 89 -0.94 10.46 11.66
CA GLU A 89 -0.57 11.81 12.12
C GLU A 89 -0.64 12.77 10.94
N ILE A 90 -1.52 13.78 11.00
CA ILE A 90 -1.76 14.71 9.89
C ILE A 90 -1.47 16.14 10.34
N MET A 91 -0.61 16.81 9.59
CA MET A 91 -0.31 18.22 9.73
C MET A 91 -0.64 18.94 8.42
N VAL A 92 -1.39 20.05 8.52
CA VAL A 92 -1.73 20.89 7.37
C VAL A 92 -1.49 22.34 7.73
N THR A 93 -0.74 23.02 6.88
CA THR A 93 -0.46 24.46 6.97
C THR A 93 -0.87 25.16 5.68
N VAL A 94 -1.41 26.38 5.82
CA VAL A 94 -1.84 27.21 4.69
C VAL A 94 -1.19 28.58 4.88
N PRO A 95 0.06 28.77 4.42
CA PRO A 95 0.86 29.96 4.74
C PRO A 95 0.31 31.25 4.13
N LYS A 96 0.04 31.27 2.80
CA LYS A 96 -0.51 32.43 2.07
C LYS A 96 -1.33 31.97 0.87
N GLY A 97 -2.37 32.73 0.54
CA GLY A 97 -3.22 32.46 -0.62
C GLY A 97 -3.90 31.09 -0.53
N SER A 98 -3.80 30.33 -1.61
CA SER A 98 -4.34 28.96 -1.72
C SER A 98 -3.28 27.86 -1.58
N LEU A 99 -2.03 28.22 -1.28
CA LEU A 99 -0.96 27.25 -1.09
C LEU A 99 -1.17 26.46 0.20
N CYS A 100 -1.15 25.13 0.09
CA CYS A 100 -1.36 24.20 1.19
C CYS A 100 -0.19 23.22 1.26
N ASN A 101 0.47 23.16 2.41
CA ASN A 101 1.45 22.13 2.71
C ASN A 101 0.84 21.10 3.66
N LEU A 102 0.96 19.84 3.30
CA LEU A 102 0.45 18.70 4.04
C LEU A 102 1.62 17.76 4.34
N THR A 103 1.63 17.25 5.57
CA THR A 103 2.44 16.12 5.96
C THR A 103 1.53 15.10 6.63
N ILE A 104 1.56 13.86 6.16
CA ILE A 104 0.90 12.73 6.80
C ILE A 104 1.94 11.65 7.11
N LYS A 105 1.83 11.03 8.27
CA LYS A 105 2.69 9.91 8.70
C LYS A 105 1.85 8.80 9.29
N SER A 106 2.13 7.55 8.94
CA SER A 106 1.46 6.38 9.52
C SER A 106 2.41 5.19 9.61
N LYS A 107 2.11 4.28 10.53
CA LYS A 107 2.79 2.98 10.63
C LYS A 107 1.95 1.95 9.91
N VAL A 108 2.56 1.19 9.02
CA VAL A 108 1.89 0.19 8.18
C VAL A 108 2.47 -1.19 8.48
N GLY A 109 1.60 -2.15 8.74
CA GLY A 109 1.98 -3.54 9.01
C GLY A 109 2.33 -4.31 7.73
N LEU A 110 3.38 -3.90 7.03
CA LEU A 110 3.99 -4.57 5.88
C LEU A 110 5.45 -4.11 5.75
N PRO A 111 6.35 -4.91 5.14
CA PRO A 111 7.72 -4.49 4.91
C PRO A 111 7.81 -3.36 3.86
N PRO A 112 8.87 -2.52 3.89
CA PRO A 112 8.98 -1.35 3.01
C PRO A 112 8.81 -1.67 1.52
N ASP A 113 9.40 -2.77 1.07
CA ASP A 113 9.31 -3.27 -0.30
C ASP A 113 7.87 -3.59 -0.73
N ALA A 114 7.06 -4.17 0.16
CA ALA A 114 5.66 -4.49 -0.12
C ALA A 114 4.81 -3.21 -0.21
N VAL A 115 5.05 -2.25 0.69
CA VAL A 115 4.35 -0.95 0.66
C VAL A 115 4.75 -0.16 -0.58
N PHE A 116 6.04 -0.13 -0.92
CA PHE A 116 6.53 0.52 -2.13
C PHE A 116 5.88 -0.07 -3.38
N ASN A 117 5.78 -1.41 -3.47
CA ASN A 117 5.08 -2.10 -4.55
C ASN A 117 3.62 -1.62 -4.70
N ILE A 118 2.90 -1.37 -3.61
CA ILE A 118 1.53 -0.83 -3.66
C ILE A 118 1.51 0.58 -4.27
N LEU A 119 2.46 1.44 -3.88
CA LEU A 119 2.53 2.83 -4.32
C LEU A 119 2.81 2.94 -5.82
N VAL A 120 3.76 2.15 -6.34
CA VAL A 120 4.21 2.22 -7.73
C VAL A 120 3.39 1.38 -8.71
N ASP A 121 2.45 0.58 -8.21
CA ASP A 121 1.64 -0.32 -9.03
C ASP A 121 0.85 0.46 -10.10
N PRO A 122 1.00 0.14 -11.41
CA PRO A 122 0.21 0.77 -12.47
C PRO A 122 -1.31 0.56 -12.30
N GLY A 123 -1.73 -0.48 -11.58
CA GLY A 123 -3.09 -0.81 -11.20
C GLY A 123 -3.51 -0.31 -9.81
N ASN A 124 -2.80 0.67 -9.23
CA ASN A 124 -3.06 1.18 -7.87
C ASN A 124 -4.47 1.78 -7.64
N LYS A 125 -5.26 2.03 -8.70
CA LYS A 125 -6.69 2.38 -8.60
C LYS A 125 -7.52 1.37 -7.80
N ARG A 126 -7.07 0.10 -7.73
CA ARG A 126 -7.75 -0.93 -6.92
C ARG A 126 -7.61 -0.67 -5.41
N VAL A 127 -6.58 0.08 -5.03
CA VAL A 127 -6.25 0.45 -3.65
C VAL A 127 -6.80 1.83 -3.36
N PHE A 128 -6.36 2.82 -4.12
CA PHE A 128 -6.69 4.23 -3.87
C PHE A 128 -8.00 4.63 -4.54
N LYS A 129 -9.07 4.73 -3.75
CA LYS A 129 -10.43 5.02 -4.23
C LYS A 129 -10.58 6.43 -4.80
N ASN A 130 -9.64 7.32 -4.49
CA ASN A 130 -9.58 8.66 -5.07
C ASN A 130 -9.14 8.64 -6.55
N ILE A 131 -8.57 7.54 -7.05
CA ILE A 131 -8.20 7.38 -8.46
C ILE A 131 -9.39 6.76 -9.21
N LYS A 132 -10.00 7.51 -10.12
CA LYS A 132 -11.09 7.03 -10.97
C LYS A 132 -10.57 6.13 -12.09
N ALA A 133 -9.57 6.61 -12.83
CA ALA A 133 -8.94 5.87 -13.91
C ALA A 133 -7.54 6.41 -14.22
N VAL A 134 -6.63 5.52 -14.60
CA VAL A 134 -5.33 5.85 -15.22
C VAL A 134 -5.57 5.94 -16.73
N LEU A 135 -5.41 7.14 -17.29
CA LEU A 135 -5.67 7.41 -18.71
C LEU A 135 -4.43 7.14 -19.55
N SER A 136 -3.26 7.54 -19.05
CA SER A 136 -1.98 7.20 -19.65
C SER A 136 -0.93 6.93 -18.57
N ARG A 137 -0.02 6.02 -18.88
CA ARG A 137 1.21 5.78 -18.12
C ARG A 137 2.32 5.49 -19.13
N LYS A 138 3.36 6.32 -19.14
CA LYS A 138 4.51 6.17 -20.01
C LYS A 138 5.77 6.16 -19.18
N VAL A 139 6.55 5.09 -19.24
CA VAL A 139 7.90 5.07 -18.65
C VAL A 139 8.79 5.89 -19.56
N LEU A 140 9.36 6.98 -19.03
CA LEU A 140 10.25 7.87 -19.76
C LEU A 140 11.70 7.41 -19.66
N VAL A 141 12.09 6.95 -18.46
CA VAL A 141 13.43 6.44 -18.16
C VAL A 141 13.27 5.22 -17.25
N ASP A 142 14.05 4.18 -17.54
CA ASP A 142 14.13 2.97 -16.73
C ASP A 142 15.59 2.63 -16.49
N GLU A 143 16.07 2.88 -15.27
CA GLU A 143 17.42 2.56 -14.83
C GLU A 143 17.45 1.24 -14.07
N GLY A 144 16.32 0.52 -13.99
CA GLY A 144 16.15 -0.64 -13.15
C GLY A 144 15.49 -0.26 -11.81
N PRO A 145 16.24 -0.06 -10.71
CA PRO A 145 15.64 0.31 -9.42
C PRO A 145 15.05 1.71 -9.41
N ARG A 146 15.34 2.54 -10.41
CA ARG A 146 14.76 3.87 -10.56
C ARG A 146 14.04 4.01 -11.88
N GLN A 147 12.82 4.53 -11.83
CA GLN A 147 11.99 4.79 -13.00
C GLN A 147 11.42 6.21 -12.96
N LEU A 148 11.52 6.91 -14.09
CA LEU A 148 10.79 8.15 -14.31
C LEU A 148 9.57 7.85 -15.18
N VAL A 149 8.38 8.10 -14.65
CA VAL A 149 7.11 7.74 -15.27
C VAL A 149 6.23 8.98 -15.44
N GLU A 150 5.78 9.23 -16.65
CA GLU A 150 4.73 10.20 -16.93
C GLU A 150 3.36 9.55 -16.77
N VAL A 151 2.50 10.15 -15.96
CA VAL A 151 1.20 9.59 -15.59
C VAL A 151 0.11 10.64 -15.76
N GLU A 152 -0.95 10.26 -16.48
CA GLU A 152 -2.18 11.04 -16.58
C GLU A 152 -3.32 10.24 -15.96
N GLN A 153 -3.94 10.81 -14.93
CA GLN A 153 -4.97 10.16 -14.12
C GLN A 153 -6.17 11.06 -13.95
N SER A 154 -7.34 10.44 -13.91
CA SER A 154 -8.57 11.08 -13.46
C SER A 154 -8.77 10.78 -11.98
N ALA A 155 -8.84 11.82 -11.16
CA ALA A 155 -9.04 11.70 -9.72
C ALA A 155 -10.44 12.20 -9.32
N ILE A 156 -11.08 11.50 -8.39
CA ILE A 156 -12.37 11.89 -7.84
C ILE A 156 -12.14 12.96 -6.78
N TRP A 157 -12.81 14.09 -6.94
CA TRP A 157 -12.90 15.13 -5.92
C TRP A 157 -14.27 15.08 -5.27
N ARG A 158 -14.33 15.03 -3.94
CA ARG A 158 -15.58 15.07 -3.16
C ARG A 158 -15.49 16.18 -2.13
N PHE A 159 -16.35 17.19 -2.27
CA PHE A 159 -16.42 18.28 -1.31
C PHE A 159 -17.85 18.80 -1.07
N LEU A 160 -18.25 18.87 0.20
CA LEU A 160 -19.61 19.21 0.63
C LEU A 160 -20.66 18.42 -0.16
N TRP A 161 -21.52 19.11 -0.92
CA TRP A 161 -22.57 18.52 -1.76
C TRP A 161 -22.14 18.36 -3.24
N TRP A 162 -20.91 18.76 -3.60
CA TRP A 162 -20.38 18.63 -4.95
C TRP A 162 -19.41 17.45 -5.04
N SER A 163 -19.48 16.73 -6.15
CA SER A 163 -18.44 15.77 -6.51
C SER A 163 -18.09 15.97 -7.98
N GLY A 164 -16.81 15.77 -8.30
CA GLY A 164 -16.29 15.99 -9.64
C GLY A 164 -15.14 15.04 -9.94
N THR A 165 -14.65 15.11 -11.18
CA THR A 165 -13.44 14.41 -11.60
C THR A 165 -12.46 15.45 -12.11
N ILE A 166 -11.23 15.43 -11.60
CA ILE A 166 -10.14 16.28 -12.07
C ILE A 166 -9.14 15.44 -12.84
N LEU A 167 -8.60 16.00 -13.92
CA LEU A 167 -7.49 15.42 -14.66
C LEU A 167 -6.18 15.89 -14.00
N VAL A 168 -5.31 14.94 -13.68
CA VAL A 168 -4.03 15.17 -13.03
C VAL A 168 -2.95 14.57 -13.92
N HIS A 169 -2.01 15.43 -14.34
CA HIS A 169 -0.85 15.05 -15.12
C HIS A 169 0.41 15.27 -14.29
N VAL A 170 1.14 14.19 -14.00
CA VAL A 170 2.32 14.20 -13.12
C VAL A 170 3.48 13.42 -13.72
N LEU A 171 4.68 13.91 -13.46
CA LEU A 171 5.93 13.17 -13.60
C LEU A 171 6.25 12.53 -12.25
N VAL A 172 6.48 11.22 -12.24
CA VAL A 172 6.69 10.41 -11.05
C VAL A 172 8.08 9.78 -11.12
N ASP A 173 8.96 10.18 -10.21
CA ASP A 173 10.28 9.59 -9.98
C ASP A 173 10.15 8.54 -8.87
N GLN A 174 10.32 7.28 -9.24
CA GLN A 174 10.19 6.12 -8.38
C GLN A 174 11.59 5.59 -8.14
N ASP A 175 12.09 5.61 -6.90
CA ASP A 175 13.40 5.04 -6.55
C ASP A 175 13.23 3.96 -5.49
N ARG A 176 13.56 2.73 -5.88
CA ARG A 176 13.46 1.55 -5.03
C ARG A 176 14.54 1.49 -3.97
N ARG A 177 15.70 2.13 -4.20
CA ARG A 177 16.86 2.03 -3.30
C ARG A 177 16.62 2.71 -1.96
N ASP A 178 15.87 3.80 -1.97
CA ASP A 178 15.50 4.58 -0.78
C ASP A 178 13.99 4.55 -0.49
N HIS A 179 13.26 3.71 -1.21
CA HIS A 179 11.80 3.59 -1.18
C HIS A 179 11.07 4.94 -1.27
N THR A 180 11.53 5.82 -2.17
CA THR A 180 10.90 7.12 -2.42
C THR A 180 10.10 7.15 -3.71
N VAL A 181 8.94 7.81 -3.64
CA VAL A 181 8.13 8.13 -4.83
C VAL A 181 7.84 9.62 -4.82
N LYS A 182 8.53 10.35 -5.69
CA LYS A 182 8.38 11.80 -5.84
C LYS A 182 7.51 12.06 -7.05
N PHE A 183 6.54 12.95 -6.91
CA PHE A 183 5.73 13.38 -8.03
C PHE A 183 5.72 14.90 -8.14
N LYS A 184 5.71 15.37 -9.37
CA LYS A 184 5.57 16.79 -9.70
C LYS A 184 4.59 16.97 -10.83
N GLN A 185 3.86 18.07 -10.78
CA GLN A 185 2.96 18.47 -11.83
C GLN A 185 3.71 18.58 -13.16
N GLY A 186 3.22 17.90 -14.19
CA GLY A 186 3.77 18.02 -15.55
C GLY A 186 3.09 19.15 -16.31
N LYS A 187 1.79 18.99 -16.62
CA LYS A 187 0.98 20.01 -17.30
C LYS A 187 0.10 20.80 -16.32
N SER A 188 0.03 22.11 -16.54
CA SER A 188 -0.89 22.98 -15.81
C SER A 188 -2.35 22.65 -16.14
N GLY A 189 -3.22 22.71 -15.13
CA GLY A 189 -4.63 22.35 -15.24
C GLY A 189 -5.42 22.92 -14.06
N PHE A 190 -6.16 22.07 -13.36
CA PHE A 190 -6.89 22.48 -12.15
C PHE A 190 -5.98 22.92 -10.98
N MET A 191 -4.72 22.48 -11.02
CA MET A 191 -3.68 22.85 -10.05
C MET A 191 -2.66 23.79 -10.70
N GLU A 192 -2.19 24.76 -9.93
CA GLU A 192 -1.00 25.58 -10.24
C GLU A 192 0.28 24.90 -9.74
N ARG A 193 0.22 24.27 -8.56
CA ARG A 193 1.28 23.41 -8.04
C ARG A 193 0.69 22.14 -7.46
N PHE A 194 1.27 21.00 -7.83
CA PHE A 194 0.92 19.71 -7.27
C PHE A 194 2.18 18.86 -7.21
N GLU A 195 2.81 18.84 -6.05
CA GLU A 195 4.07 18.14 -5.82
C GLU A 195 3.98 17.33 -4.53
N GLY A 196 4.72 16.24 -4.45
CA GLY A 196 4.83 15.51 -3.21
C GLY A 196 5.88 14.42 -3.24
N THR A 197 6.16 13.90 -2.06
CA THR A 197 7.15 12.85 -1.83
C THR A 197 6.56 11.84 -0.86
N TRP A 198 6.39 10.62 -1.33
CA TRP A 198 6.22 9.46 -0.47
C TRP A 198 7.58 8.96 -0.03
N ARG A 199 7.70 8.56 1.24
CA ARG A 199 8.84 7.83 1.78
C ARG A 199 8.32 6.63 2.56
N VAL A 200 9.01 5.51 2.44
CA VAL A 200 8.72 4.29 3.18
C VAL A 200 9.98 3.88 3.92
N GLU A 201 9.97 4.04 5.24
CA GLU A 201 11.11 3.73 6.11
C GLU A 201 10.84 2.43 6.87
N PRO A 202 11.88 1.63 7.19
CA PRO A 202 11.70 0.41 7.98
C PRO A 202 11.26 0.72 9.41
N LEU A 203 10.37 -0.11 9.94
CA LEU A 203 9.97 -0.14 11.34
C LEU A 203 10.26 -1.53 11.92
N PHE A 204 11.17 -1.62 12.88
CA PHE A 204 11.44 -2.87 13.59
C PHE A 204 10.31 -3.14 14.58
N ILE A 205 9.63 -4.29 14.47
CA ILE A 205 8.44 -4.60 15.27
C ILE A 205 8.82 -5.47 16.46
N ASP A 206 9.44 -6.62 16.19
CA ASP A 206 9.73 -7.63 17.20
C ASP A 206 11.08 -7.32 17.88
N GLU A 207 11.24 -6.10 18.40
CA GLU A 207 12.46 -5.62 19.08
C GLU A 207 12.80 -6.47 20.31
N GLU A 208 11.81 -7.11 20.94
CA GLU A 208 11.98 -8.02 22.07
C GLU A 208 12.89 -9.22 21.77
N LEU A 209 13.02 -9.61 20.50
CA LEU A 209 13.95 -10.66 20.08
C LEU A 209 15.42 -10.23 20.24
N CYS A 210 15.69 -8.93 20.29
CA CYS A 210 17.03 -8.35 20.29
C CYS A 210 17.62 -8.12 21.70
N SER A 211 17.03 -8.76 22.73
CA SER A 211 17.38 -8.50 24.13
C SER A 211 17.28 -6.99 24.44
N SER A 212 17.83 -6.49 25.55
CA SER A 212 17.68 -5.08 25.97
C SER A 212 18.31 -4.02 25.03
N HIS A 213 18.75 -4.39 23.82
CA HIS A 213 19.35 -3.48 22.85
C HIS A 213 18.35 -3.11 21.75
N LYS A 214 18.13 -1.81 21.53
CA LYS A 214 17.29 -1.31 20.43
C LYS A 214 18.13 -1.18 19.15
N PRO A 215 17.84 -1.97 18.11
CA PRO A 215 18.61 -1.93 16.88
C PRO A 215 18.36 -0.61 16.14
N LYS A 216 19.44 -0.02 15.61
CA LYS A 216 19.40 1.25 14.86
C LYS A 216 19.53 1.06 13.36
N SER A 217 20.07 -0.08 12.94
CA SER A 217 20.26 -0.44 11.54
C SER A 217 19.55 -1.75 11.22
N TRP A 218 19.25 -1.95 9.94
CA TRP A 218 18.67 -3.19 9.46
C TRP A 218 19.59 -4.38 9.78
N THR A 219 20.91 -4.21 9.63
CA THR A 219 21.91 -5.27 9.86
C THR A 219 21.97 -5.69 11.32
N GLU A 220 21.86 -4.73 12.24
CA GLU A 220 21.73 -5.03 13.68
C GLU A 220 20.44 -5.80 13.95
N TYR A 221 19.31 -5.34 13.39
CA TYR A 221 18.01 -5.99 13.58
C TYR A 221 17.99 -7.43 13.07
N GLU A 222 18.52 -7.66 11.87
CA GLU A 222 18.59 -9.00 11.29
C GLU A 222 19.45 -9.92 12.16
N SER A 223 20.62 -9.46 12.59
CA SER A 223 21.52 -10.25 13.43
C SER A 223 20.88 -10.61 14.77
N CYS A 224 20.25 -9.65 15.45
CA CYS A 224 19.70 -9.87 16.79
C CYS A 224 18.38 -10.67 16.76
N SER A 225 17.53 -10.45 15.75
CA SER A 225 16.30 -11.23 15.55
C SER A 225 16.55 -12.59 14.89
N ARG A 226 17.82 -12.92 14.55
CA ARG A 226 18.21 -14.12 13.80
C ARG A 226 17.45 -14.26 12.47
N GLY A 227 17.14 -13.13 11.83
CA GLY A 227 16.37 -13.06 10.59
C GLY A 227 14.89 -13.44 10.72
N LYS A 228 14.34 -13.58 11.94
CA LYS A 228 12.93 -13.96 12.18
C LYS A 228 12.02 -12.78 12.53
N GLY A 229 12.59 -11.63 12.87
CA GLY A 229 11.82 -10.45 13.27
C GLY A 229 11.08 -9.82 12.08
N ARG A 230 9.83 -9.42 12.31
CA ARG A 230 9.00 -8.70 11.34
C ARG A 230 9.44 -7.25 11.22
N VAL A 231 9.57 -6.80 9.98
CA VAL A 231 9.77 -5.39 9.64
C VAL A 231 8.46 -4.82 9.09
N GLY A 232 7.93 -3.82 9.77
CA GLY A 232 6.86 -2.96 9.28
C GLY A 232 7.41 -1.75 8.53
N SER A 233 6.52 -0.81 8.23
CA SER A 233 6.89 0.43 7.55
C SER A 233 6.40 1.67 8.31
N ILE A 234 7.20 2.71 8.30
CA ILE A 234 6.77 4.08 8.53
C ILE A 234 6.57 4.71 7.16
N VAL A 235 5.33 5.07 6.84
CA VAL A 235 4.99 5.73 5.58
C VAL A 235 4.75 7.20 5.84
N SER A 236 5.44 8.06 5.11
CA SER A 236 5.19 9.50 5.11
C SER A 236 4.86 10.00 3.71
N LEU A 237 3.96 10.99 3.66
CA LEU A 237 3.70 11.78 2.46
C LEU A 237 3.79 13.25 2.83
N GLU A 238 4.72 13.94 2.18
CA GLU A 238 4.81 15.39 2.14
C GLU A 238 4.24 15.88 0.81
N GLN A 239 3.32 16.83 0.86
CA GLN A 239 2.60 17.27 -0.33
C GLN A 239 2.38 18.78 -0.31
N LEU A 240 2.62 19.39 -1.46
CA LEU A 240 2.39 20.80 -1.75
C LEU A 240 1.30 20.91 -2.81
N ILE A 241 0.21 21.59 -2.46
CA ILE A 241 -0.96 21.76 -3.34
C ILE A 241 -1.28 23.24 -3.42
N GLN A 242 -1.44 23.73 -4.64
CA GLN A 242 -1.92 25.08 -4.93
C GLN A 242 -2.93 24.97 -6.08
N PRO A 243 -4.23 25.21 -5.85
CA PRO A 243 -5.22 25.26 -6.92
C PRO A 243 -5.00 26.49 -7.80
N ALA A 244 -5.27 26.36 -9.09
CA ALA A 244 -5.17 27.46 -10.06
C ALA A 244 -6.28 28.52 -9.92
N PHE A 245 -7.32 28.23 -9.13
CA PHE A 245 -8.40 29.14 -8.80
C PHE A 245 -8.39 29.45 -7.30
N LEU A 246 -8.76 30.68 -6.93
CA LEU A 246 -9.05 31.01 -5.53
C LEU A 246 -10.45 30.47 -5.17
N PRO A 247 -10.58 29.58 -4.18
CA PRO A 247 -11.91 29.22 -3.68
C PRO A 247 -12.55 30.44 -2.97
N PRO A 248 -13.89 30.48 -2.84
CA PRO A 248 -14.55 31.56 -2.12
C PRO A 248 -14.12 31.60 -0.63
N PRO A 249 -13.99 32.78 -0.01
CA PRO A 249 -13.63 32.91 1.40
C PRO A 249 -14.59 32.17 2.36
N PRO A 250 -14.11 31.65 3.51
CA PRO A 250 -12.73 31.71 3.98
C PRO A 250 -11.87 30.58 3.37
N ILE A 251 -10.85 30.95 2.58
CA ILE A 251 -10.05 30.03 1.76
C ILE A 251 -9.24 29.03 2.59
N SER A 252 -8.64 29.51 3.69
CA SER A 252 -7.65 28.74 4.44
C SER A 252 -8.25 27.60 5.26
N TRP A 253 -9.42 27.79 5.88
CA TRP A 253 -10.08 26.70 6.63
C TRP A 253 -10.57 25.61 5.68
N TYR A 254 -11.08 26.01 4.51
CA TYR A 254 -11.61 25.14 3.47
C TYR A 254 -10.50 24.24 2.93
N LEU A 255 -9.42 24.83 2.42
CA LEU A 255 -8.33 24.08 1.80
C LEU A 255 -7.68 23.13 2.81
N ARG A 256 -7.54 23.61 4.05
CA ARG A 256 -7.03 22.79 5.16
C ARG A 256 -7.90 21.56 5.42
N GLY A 257 -9.21 21.76 5.55
CA GLY A 257 -10.14 20.69 5.88
C GLY A 257 -10.22 19.62 4.80
N ILE A 258 -10.22 20.04 3.52
CA ILE A 258 -10.33 19.11 2.40
C ILE A 258 -9.04 18.36 2.18
N THR A 259 -7.91 19.07 2.14
CA THR A 259 -6.61 18.45 1.93
C THR A 259 -6.30 17.43 3.02
N ALA A 260 -6.62 17.74 4.27
CA ALA A 260 -6.53 16.79 5.37
C ALA A 260 -7.39 15.55 5.12
N ARG A 261 -8.68 15.72 4.80
CA ARG A 261 -9.62 14.61 4.65
C ARG A 261 -9.31 13.72 3.45
N THR A 262 -9.03 14.32 2.29
CA THR A 262 -8.72 13.58 1.06
C THR A 262 -7.48 12.71 1.26
N THR A 263 -6.48 13.23 1.96
CA THR A 263 -5.23 12.49 2.18
C THR A 263 -5.32 11.51 3.35
N GLU A 264 -6.17 11.79 4.34
CA GLU A 264 -6.54 10.79 5.36
C GLU A 264 -7.18 9.56 4.72
N ILE A 265 -8.11 9.76 3.77
CA ILE A 265 -8.73 8.66 3.00
C ILE A 265 -7.65 7.90 2.19
N LEU A 266 -6.74 8.62 1.54
CA LEU A 266 -5.65 8.01 0.77
C LEU A 266 -4.78 7.10 1.64
N MET A 267 -4.44 7.53 2.85
CA MET A 267 -3.68 6.73 3.80
C MET A 267 -4.51 5.56 4.38
N GLN A 268 -5.80 5.75 4.64
CA GLN A 268 -6.69 4.68 5.07
C GLN A 268 -6.84 3.58 4.01
N ASP A 269 -6.89 3.95 2.74
CA ASP A 269 -6.92 3.00 1.63
C ASP A 269 -5.63 2.16 1.59
N LEU A 270 -4.46 2.77 1.84
CA LEU A 270 -3.19 2.05 1.97
C LEU A 270 -3.20 1.07 3.15
N LEU A 271 -3.65 1.52 4.32
CA LEU A 271 -3.75 0.68 5.53
C LEU A 271 -4.70 -0.51 5.32
N ALA A 272 -5.84 -0.28 4.66
CA ALA A 272 -6.80 -1.32 4.34
C ALA A 272 -6.21 -2.36 3.38
N GLU A 273 -5.46 -1.94 2.37
CA GLU A 273 -4.77 -2.88 1.47
C GLU A 273 -3.67 -3.66 2.20
N ALA A 274 -2.91 -3.00 3.08
CA ALA A 274 -1.91 -3.68 3.90
C ALA A 274 -2.53 -4.77 4.80
N GLN A 275 -3.67 -4.46 5.42
CA GLN A 275 -4.44 -5.43 6.19
C GLN A 275 -4.97 -6.58 5.31
N ARG A 276 -5.46 -6.27 4.10
CA ARG A 276 -5.93 -7.29 3.15
C ARG A 276 -4.81 -8.24 2.76
N ILE A 277 -3.61 -7.72 2.51
CA ILE A 277 -2.44 -8.53 2.14
C ILE A 277 -2.05 -9.45 3.31
N ARG A 278 -1.94 -8.92 4.53
CA ARG A 278 -1.63 -9.74 5.73
C ARG A 278 -2.64 -10.84 6.02
N THR A 279 -3.92 -10.63 5.70
CA THR A 279 -5.01 -11.57 6.03
C THR A 279 -5.30 -12.59 4.93
N LEU A 280 -4.70 -12.42 3.74
CA LEU A 280 -4.94 -13.29 2.60
C LEU A 280 -4.46 -14.74 2.84
N ASP A 281 -3.44 -14.91 3.68
CA ASP A 281 -2.83 -16.21 4.00
C ASP A 281 -3.62 -17.01 5.05
N ASN A 282 -4.39 -16.34 5.93
CA ASN A 282 -5.21 -17.00 6.95
C ASN A 282 -6.60 -17.44 6.45
N GLY A 283 -6.99 -17.04 5.23
CA GLY A 283 -8.36 -17.16 4.72
C GLY A 283 -8.67 -18.42 3.90
N ALA A 284 -7.73 -19.36 3.76
CA ALA A 284 -7.93 -20.56 2.94
C ALA A 284 -8.81 -21.64 3.61
N ASP A 285 -8.99 -21.62 4.93
CA ASP A 285 -9.77 -22.62 5.69
C ASP A 285 -11.20 -22.19 6.09
N THR A 286 -11.69 -21.02 5.64
CA THR A 286 -13.05 -20.56 6.03
C THR A 286 -13.81 -19.93 4.87
N LYS A 287 -13.82 -20.57 3.70
CA LYS A 287 -14.76 -20.24 2.62
C LYS A 287 -15.44 -21.48 2.06
N GLN A 288 -16.20 -22.16 2.91
CA GLN A 288 -17.27 -23.06 2.47
C GLN A 288 -18.51 -22.85 3.34
N ASN A 289 -19.10 -21.65 3.26
CA ASN A 289 -20.55 -21.43 3.36
C ASN A 289 -20.84 -19.92 3.37
N GLN A 290 -21.14 -19.38 2.19
CA GLN A 290 -22.20 -18.40 1.94
C GLN A 290 -22.15 -18.02 0.45
N ARG A 291 -22.82 -18.87 -0.35
CA ARG A 291 -23.47 -18.41 -1.59
C ARG A 291 -24.80 -17.78 -1.20
N ILE A 292 -25.30 -16.90 -2.08
CA ILE A 292 -26.57 -16.14 -2.06
C ILE A 292 -26.37 -14.74 -1.42
N GLN A 293 -26.58 -13.60 -2.07
CA GLN A 293 -27.19 -13.26 -3.36
C GLN A 293 -26.64 -11.90 -3.82
N VAL A 294 -26.50 -11.74 -5.14
CA VAL A 294 -26.31 -10.46 -5.82
C VAL A 294 -27.68 -9.78 -5.86
N ASP A 295 -27.81 -8.58 -5.28
CA ASP A 295 -28.73 -7.57 -5.83
C ASP A 295 -28.32 -6.13 -5.48
N SER A 296 -28.57 -5.31 -6.49
CA SER A 296 -28.55 -3.86 -6.74
C SER A 296 -28.44 -2.83 -5.60
N ASP A 297 -27.75 -1.74 -5.95
CA ASP A 297 -27.86 -0.34 -5.48
C ASP A 297 -28.28 -0.08 -4.02
N LYS A 298 -27.29 0.24 -3.18
CA LYS A 298 -27.49 1.16 -2.06
C LYS A 298 -26.34 2.16 -1.97
N LYS A 299 -26.66 3.43 -2.24
CA LYS A 299 -25.89 4.59 -1.79
C LYS A 299 -25.83 4.57 -0.27
N GLU A 300 -24.72 4.11 0.29
CA GLU A 300 -24.43 4.37 1.70
C GLU A 300 -23.97 5.82 1.86
N ASP A 301 -24.87 6.61 2.43
CA ASP A 301 -24.66 8.00 2.81
C ASP A 301 -23.85 8.02 4.13
N PHE A 302 -22.55 8.33 4.04
CA PHE A 302 -21.70 8.47 5.24
C PHE A 302 -22.06 9.76 5.98
N PRO A 303 -22.52 9.72 7.25
CA PRO A 303 -23.11 10.88 7.89
C PRO A 303 -22.03 11.92 8.25
N ALA A 304 -22.06 13.06 7.56
CA ALA A 304 -21.23 14.25 7.82
C ALA A 304 -21.29 14.76 9.28
N ASN A 305 -22.25 14.28 10.08
CA ASN A 305 -22.43 14.65 11.48
C ASN A 305 -21.37 14.08 12.43
N ASP A 306 -20.79 12.91 12.15
CA ASP A 306 -19.75 12.33 13.03
C ASP A 306 -18.44 13.11 12.96
N ILE A 307 -18.19 13.74 11.82
CA ILE A 307 -16.98 14.54 11.55
C ILE A 307 -16.97 15.79 12.42
N LYS A 308 -18.03 16.60 12.41
CA LYS A 308 -18.12 17.82 13.25
C LYS A 308 -17.91 17.50 14.73
N ARG A 309 -18.35 16.32 15.18
CA ARG A 309 -18.17 15.84 16.57
C ARG A 309 -16.70 15.52 16.88
N ARG A 310 -16.02 14.77 16.01
CA ARG A 310 -14.59 14.43 16.18
C ARG A 310 -13.67 15.65 16.16
N TRP A 311 -13.96 16.64 15.30
CA TRP A 311 -13.18 17.89 15.25
C TRP A 311 -13.38 18.77 16.51
N ARG A 312 -14.59 18.80 17.09
CA ARG A 312 -14.81 19.48 18.39
C ARG A 312 -14.01 18.84 19.53
N LEU A 313 -13.96 17.51 19.59
CA LEU A 313 -13.23 16.79 20.63
C LEU A 313 -11.72 17.04 20.59
N ARG A 314 -11.14 17.19 19.40
CA ARG A 314 -9.72 17.57 19.24
C ARG A 314 -9.43 19.02 19.68
N LYS A 315 -10.39 19.93 19.57
CA LYS A 315 -10.23 21.33 20.00
C LYS A 315 -10.25 21.47 21.53
N ILE A 316 -11.05 20.64 22.21
CA ILE A 316 -11.17 20.64 23.69
C ILE A 316 -9.89 20.11 24.35
N ARG A 317 -9.17 19.17 23.73
CA ARG A 317 -7.90 18.63 24.26
C ARG A 317 -6.69 19.58 24.14
N ARG A 318 -6.81 20.73 23.46
CA ARG A 318 -5.74 21.74 23.34
C ARG A 318 -5.93 22.94 24.28
N ILE A 319 -6.99 22.97 25.08
CA ILE A 319 -7.31 24.05 26.05
C ILE A 319 -7.33 23.47 27.48
N ARG A 320 -6.53 22.45 27.74
CA ARG A 320 -6.25 21.97 29.09
C ARG A 320 -4.76 21.79 29.27
#